data_AF-A0A932TXG4-F1
#
_entry.id   AF-A0A932TXG4-F1
#
_cell.length_a   1.000
_cell.length_b   1.000
_cell.length_c   1.000
_cell.angle_alpha   90.00
_cell.angle_beta   90.00
_cell.angle_gamma   90.00
#
_symmetry.space_group_name_H-M   'P 1'
#
loop_
_entity.id
_entity.type
_entity.pdbx_description
1 polymer ?
#
loop_
_entity_poly.entity_id
_entity_poly.type
_entity_poly.pdbx_seq_one_letter_code
_entity_poly.pdbx_strand_id
1 'polypeptide(L)' 'MLGCTGFTRWKASKMQLDLTDRKLLNLAQREFPLVTRPYAELGARLGTSEEECLAR' A
#
# COMPACT_ATOMS: atom_id res chain seq x y z
N MET A 1 6.71 -46.38 -2.26
CA MET A 1 6.08 -45.25 -1.55
C MET A 1 6.45 -43.98 -2.32
N LEU A 2 5.70 -43.71 -3.39
CA LEU A 2 5.98 -42.61 -4.33
C LEU A 2 5.58 -41.28 -3.70
N GLY A 3 6.48 -40.30 -3.80
CA GLY A 3 6.32 -38.97 -3.21
C GLY A 3 5.19 -38.16 -3.85
N CYS A 4 4.56 -37.34 -3.02
CA CYS A 4 3.74 -36.23 -3.47
C CYS A 4 4.31 -34.94 -2.87
N THR A 5 5.28 -34.34 -3.57
CA THR A 5 5.75 -32.98 -3.33
C THR A 5 4.72 -31.99 -3.88
N GLY A 6 3.67 -31.73 -3.09
CA GLY A 6 2.63 -30.76 -3.41
C GLY A 6 2.90 -29.38 -2.79
N PHE A 7 4.03 -28.75 -3.08
CA PHE A 7 4.25 -27.35 -2.70
C PHE A 7 3.47 -26.49 -3.69
N THR A 8 2.28 -26.04 -3.29
CA THR A 8 1.43 -25.19 -4.14
C THR A 8 2.20 -23.93 -4.52
N ARG A 9 2.33 -23.68 -5.82
CA ARG A 9 2.94 -22.47 -6.39
C ARG A 9 1.96 -21.31 -6.19
N TRP A 10 2.11 -20.54 -5.13
CA TRP A 10 1.35 -19.30 -4.97
C TRP A 10 1.92 -18.27 -5.96
N LYS A 11 1.16 -17.98 -7.02
CA LYS A 11 1.47 -16.87 -7.94
C LYS A 11 1.28 -15.56 -7.17
N ALA A 12 2.38 -14.92 -6.78
CA ALA A 12 2.35 -13.52 -6.38
C ALA A 12 1.97 -12.69 -7.63
N SER A 13 0.73 -12.20 -7.67
CA SER A 13 0.32 -11.21 -8.67
C SER A 13 0.97 -9.88 -8.31
N LYS A 14 1.94 -9.42 -9.10
CA LYS A 14 2.54 -8.10 -8.90
C LYS A 14 1.49 -7.03 -9.20
N MET A 15 0.90 -6.43 -8.15
CA MET A 15 0.29 -5.11 -8.30
C MET A 15 1.41 -4.12 -8.65
N GLN A 16 1.29 -3.46 -9.81
CA GLN A 16 2.18 -2.38 -10.16
C GLN A 16 1.80 -1.16 -9.34
N LEU A 17 2.56 -0.86 -8.30
CA LEU A 17 2.44 0.38 -7.53
C LEU A 17 2.96 1.54 -8.37
N ASP A 18 2.11 2.54 -8.59
CA ASP A 18 2.48 3.78 -9.27
C ASP A 18 3.36 4.68 -8.37
N LEU A 19 3.77 5.83 -8.88
CA LEU A 19 4.65 6.74 -8.14
C LEU A 19 3.98 7.34 -6.90
N THR A 20 2.68 7.61 -6.96
CA THR A 20 1.91 8.17 -5.84
C THR A 20 1.69 7.10 -4.77
N ASP A 21 1.37 5.86 -5.16
CA ASP A 21 1.23 4.72 -4.23
C ASP A 21 2.52 4.49 -3.44
N ARG A 22 3.67 4.54 -4.14
CA ARG A 22 4.98 4.41 -3.50
C ARG A 22 5.26 5.54 -2.53
N LYS A 23 4.89 6.78 -2.87
CA LYS A 23 5.09 7.93 -1.97
C LYS A 23 4.20 7.81 -0.74
N LEU A 24 2.93 7.43 -0.91
CA LEU A 24 1.99 7.20 0.18
C LEU A 24 2.51 6.11 1.12
N LEU A 25 2.95 4.97 0.57
CA LEU A 25 3.51 3.88 1.36
C LEU A 25 4.77 4.31 2.13
N ASN A 26 5.67 5.05 1.48
CA ASN A 26 6.88 5.55 2.14
C ASN A 26 6.56 6.53 3.27
N LEU A 27 5.57 7.41 3.10
CA LEU A 27 5.13 8.32 4.16
C LEU A 27 4.55 7.53 5.32
N ALA A 28 3.58 6.66 5.06
CA ALA A 28 2.92 5.86 6.09
C ALA A 28 3.88 4.96 6.88
N GLN A 29 4.90 4.40 6.22
CA GLN A 29 5.93 3.58 6.88
C GLN A 29 6.92 4.38 7.73
N ARG A 30 7.22 5.63 7.36
CA ARG A 30 8.16 6.50 8.09
C ARG A 30 7.48 7.22 9.25
N GLU A 31 6.31 7.78 8.99
CA GLU A 31 5.56 8.58 9.95
C GLU A 31 4.07 8.53 9.60
N PHE A 32 3.31 7.79 10.41
CA PHE A 32 1.86 7.81 10.31
C PHE A 32 1.29 8.93 11.21
N PRO A 33 0.64 9.96 10.66
CA PRO A 33 0.16 11.09 11.46
C PRO A 33 -0.90 10.66 12.49
N LEU A 34 -0.72 11.04 13.75
CA LEU A 34 -1.67 10.76 14.83
C LEU A 34 -2.62 11.95 15.07
N VAL A 35 -3.31 12.36 14.01
CA VAL A 35 -4.30 13.46 14.02
C VAL A 35 -5.71 12.91 13.78
N THR A 36 -6.74 13.74 13.93
CA THR A 36 -8.15 13.32 13.76
C THR A 36 -8.46 12.77 12.36
N ARG A 37 -7.82 13.31 11.31
CA ARG A 37 -7.99 12.89 9.91
C ARG A 37 -6.63 12.58 9.27
N PRO A 38 -6.05 11.41 9.53
CA PRO A 38 -4.69 11.10 9.10
C PRO A 38 -4.56 11.01 7.58
N TYR A 39 -5.58 10.49 6.88
CA TYR A 39 -5.56 10.36 5.43
C TYR A 39 -5.74 11.69 4.70
N ALA A 40 -6.51 12.63 5.27
CA ALA A 40 -6.54 14.01 4.79
C ALA A 40 -5.17 14.69 4.87
N GLU A 41 -4.44 14.50 5.97
CA GLU A 41 -3.07 15.02 6.14
C GLU A 41 -2.09 14.36 5.16
N LEU A 42 -2.16 13.03 4.98
CA LEU A 42 -1.34 12.33 4.00
C LEU A 42 -1.65 12.78 2.57
N GLY A 43 -2.91 12.97 2.22
CA GLY A 43 -3.34 13.50 0.92
C GLY A 43 -2.84 14.91 0.69
N ALA A 44 -2.97 15.80 1.68
CA ALA A 44 -2.45 17.16 1.59
C ALA A 44 -0.93 17.18 1.33
N ARG A 45 -0.15 16.31 1.98
CA ARG A 45 1.30 16.16 1.74
C ARG A 45 1.64 15.64 0.35
N LEU A 46 0.74 14.88 -0.27
CA LEU A 46 0.91 14.28 -1.60
C LEU A 46 0.26 15.08 -2.73
N GLY A 47 -0.51 16.13 -2.40
CA GLY A 47 -1.31 16.89 -3.36
C GLY A 47 -2.55 16.15 -3.87
N THR A 48 -3.09 15.22 -3.07
CA THR A 48 -4.30 14.44 -3.37
C THR A 48 -5.40 14.70 -2.34
N SER A 49 -6.65 14.31 -2.64
CA SER A 49 -7.73 14.36 -1.66
C SER A 49 -7.64 13.19 -0.66
N GLU A 50 -8.39 13.26 0.43
CA GLU A 50 -8.46 12.15 1.39
C GLU A 50 -9.05 10.89 0.74
N GLU A 51 -10.07 11.06 -0.10
CA GLU A 51 -10.74 9.97 -0.82
C GLU A 51 -9.79 9.27 -1.78
N GLU A 52 -8.98 10.02 -2.53
CA GLU A 52 -7.95 9.48 -3.43
C GLU A 52 -6.86 8.74 -2.65
N CYS A 53 -6.49 9.23 -1.46
CA CYS A 53 -5.54 8.52 -0.58
C CYS A 53 -6.09 7.20 -0.04
N LEU A 54 -7.39 7.12 0.26
CA LEU A 54 -8.03 5.90 0.78
C LEU A 54 -8.26 4.85 -0.31
N ALA A 55 -8.36 5.26 -1.58
CA ALA A 55 -8.64 4.37 -2.71
C ALA A 55 -7.40 3.61 -3.24
N ARG A 56 -6.20 3.93 -2.73
CA ARG A 56 -4.90 3.38 -3.17
C ARG A 56 -4.40 2.31 -2.21
#